data_AF-A0A2P5LTD9-F1
#
_entry.id   AF-A0A2P5LTD9-F1
#
_cell.length_a   1.000
_cell.length_b   1.000
_cell.length_c   1.000
_cell.angle_alpha   90.00
_cell.angle_beta   90.00
_cell.angle_gamma   90.00
#
_symmetry.space_group_name_H-M   'P 1'
#
loop_
_entity.id
_entity.type
_entity.pdbx_description
1 polymer ?
#
loop_
_entity_poly.entity_id
_entity_poly.type
_entity_poly.pdbx_seq_one_letter_code
_entity_poly.pdbx_strand_id
1 'polypeptide(L)' 'MSNSSFERPREIITFCLKPFEDQKGTPAYEEAFRRLEHVIRTYQAQLIKAKTPVAVDFSNMPTVTINEDAHGH' A
#
# COMPACT_ATOMS: atom_id res chain seq x y z
N MET A 1 -9.94 18.41 3.03
CA MET A 1 -9.89 17.04 3.60
C MET A 1 -9.18 16.16 2.58
N SER A 2 -7.93 15.83 2.86
CA SER A 2 -7.06 15.03 1.98
C SER A 2 -7.66 13.63 1.82
N ASN A 3 -8.11 13.31 0.60
CA ASN A 3 -8.55 11.97 0.22
C ASN A 3 -7.33 11.04 0.17
N SER A 4 -6.94 10.50 1.33
CA SER A 4 -5.91 9.47 1.40
C SER A 4 -6.49 8.16 0.90
N SER A 5 -6.44 7.94 -0.42
CA SER A 5 -6.87 6.69 -1.11
C SER A 5 -6.21 5.42 -0.53
N PHE A 6 -5.18 5.56 0.29
CA PHE A 6 -4.48 4.47 0.98
C PHE A 6 -4.99 4.16 2.39
N GLU A 7 -6.06 4.81 2.88
CA GLU A 7 -6.68 4.43 4.16
C GLU A 7 -7.70 3.29 4.02
N ARG A 8 -8.18 3.05 2.79
CA ARG A 8 -9.20 2.03 2.53
C ARG A 8 -8.54 0.73 2.05
N PRO A 9 -8.67 -0.39 2.77
CA PRO A 9 -8.08 -1.68 2.38
C PRO A 9 -8.35 -2.08 0.94
N ARG A 10 -9.55 -1.80 0.42
CA ARG A 10 -9.94 -2.16 -0.96
C ARG A 10 -9.15 -1.40 -2.02
N GLU A 11 -8.79 -0.13 -1.78
CA GLU A 11 -8.01 0.67 -2.72
C GLU A 11 -6.56 0.17 -2.78
N ILE A 12 -5.97 -0.15 -1.62
CA ILE A 12 -4.65 -0.78 -1.53
C ILE A 12 -4.63 -2.10 -2.32
N ILE A 13 -5.62 -2.97 -2.10
CA ILE A 13 -5.69 -4.27 -2.80
C ILE A 13 -5.86 -4.07 -4.29
N THR A 14 -6.72 -3.13 -4.70
CA THR A 14 -6.94 -2.82 -6.12
C THR A 14 -5.65 -2.31 -6.77
N PHE A 15 -4.88 -1.48 -6.08
CA PHE A 15 -3.57 -1.03 -6.55
C PHE A 15 -2.59 -2.20 -6.70
N CYS A 16 -2.48 -3.07 -5.70
CA CYS A 16 -1.59 -4.23 -5.73
C CYS A 16 -1.97 -5.26 -6.80
N LEU A 17 -3.27 -5.44 -7.07
CA LEU A 17 -3.78 -6.38 -8.05
C LEU A 17 -3.92 -5.79 -9.46
N LYS A 18 -3.60 -4.51 -9.65
CA LYS A 18 -3.67 -3.84 -10.96
C LYS A 18 -2.93 -4.59 -12.09
N PRO A 19 -1.75 -5.21 -11.87
CA PRO A 19 -1.08 -6.00 -12.92
C PRO A 19 -1.84 -7.26 -13.36
N PHE A 20 -2.84 -7.70 -12.59
CA PHE A 20 -3.64 -8.91 -12.81
C PHE A 20 -5.11 -8.58 -13.12
N GLU A 21 -5.37 -7.39 -13.64
CA GLU A 21 -6.73 -6.91 -13.93
C GLU A 21 -7.45 -7.79 -14.97
N ASP A 22 -6.70 -8.45 -15.86
CA ASP A 22 -7.18 -9.43 -16.83
C ASP A 22 -7.75 -10.71 -16.17
N GLN A 23 -7.36 -11.00 -14.93
CA GLN A 23 -7.83 -12.18 -14.17
C GLN A 23 -9.04 -11.87 -13.29
N LYS A 24 -9.57 -10.65 -13.36
CA LYS A 24 -10.72 -10.23 -12.57
C LYS A 24 -11.94 -11.11 -12.86
N GLY A 25 -12.62 -11.57 -11.82
CA GLY A 25 -13.74 -12.51 -11.91
C GLY A 25 -13.34 -13.98 -11.99
N THR A 26 -12.05 -14.31 -12.07
CA THR A 26 -11.60 -15.69 -11.84
C THR A 26 -11.68 -16.05 -10.36
N PRO A 27 -11.93 -17.33 -10.00
CA PRO A 27 -11.93 -17.76 -8.60
C PRO A 27 -10.60 -17.45 -7.88
N ALA A 28 -9.48 -17.51 -8.61
CA ALA A 28 -8.16 -17.22 -8.07
C ALA A 28 -8.02 -15.74 -7.67
N TYR A 29 -8.47 -14.82 -8.52
CA TYR A 29 -8.46 -13.38 -8.23
C TYR A 29 -9.36 -13.03 -7.05
N GLU A 30 -10.58 -13.56 -7.01
CA GLU A 30 -11.54 -13.30 -5.93
C GLU A 30 -11.03 -13.83 -4.57
N GLU A 31 -10.42 -15.01 -4.56
CA GLU A 31 -9.83 -15.59 -3.37
C GLU A 31 -8.60 -14.78 -2.89
N ALA A 32 -7.75 -14.35 -3.82
CA ALA A 32 -6.63 -13.46 -3.49
C ALA A 32 -7.12 -12.14 -2.90
N PHE A 33 -8.15 -11.53 -3.49
CA PHE A 33 -8.76 -10.30 -3.00
C PHE A 33 -9.29 -10.45 -1.57
N ARG A 34 -10.05 -11.52 -1.28
CA ARG A 34 -10.57 -11.79 0.07
C ARG A 34 -9.47 -12.00 1.10
N ARG A 35 -8.44 -12.78 0.76
CA ARG A 35 -7.32 -13.07 1.68
C ARG A 35 -6.55 -11.79 1.99
N LEU A 36 -6.26 -10.97 0.99
CA LEU A 36 -5.59 -9.68 1.18
C LEU A 36 -6.45 -8.72 2.01
N GLU A 37 -7.76 -8.68 1.79
CA GLU A 37 -8.66 -7.88 2.62
C GLU A 37 -8.62 -8.31 4.08
N HIS A 38 -8.69 -9.62 4.35
CA HIS A 38 -8.62 -10.14 5.70
C HIS A 38 -7.28 -9.80 6.38
N VAL A 39 -6.16 -9.98 5.68
CA VAL A 39 -4.83 -9.68 6.21
C VAL A 39 -4.67 -8.21 6.53
N ILE A 40 -5.02 -7.30 5.62
CA ILE A 40 -4.87 -5.86 5.82
C ILE A 40 -5.73 -5.37 6.98
N ARG A 41 -6.99 -5.81 7.06
CA ARG A 41 -7.88 -5.45 8.18
C ARG A 41 -7.35 -5.96 9.52
N THR A 42 -6.86 -7.20 9.54
CA THR A 42 -6.29 -7.80 10.76
C THR A 42 -5.04 -7.04 11.19
N TYR A 43 -4.15 -6.72 10.26
CA TYR A 43 -2.95 -5.95 10.53
C TYR A 43 -3.28 -4.55 11.08
N GLN A 44 -4.21 -3.84 10.44
CA GLN A 44 -4.68 -2.53 10.92
C GLN A 44 -5.29 -2.63 12.33
N ALA A 45 -6.10 -3.65 12.61
CA ALA A 45 -6.64 -3.87 13.94
C ALA A 45 -5.55 -4.12 14.99
N GLN A 46 -4.48 -4.86 14.64
CA GLN A 46 -3.35 -5.06 15.54
C GLN A 46 -2.56 -3.77 15.79
N LEU A 47 -2.33 -2.95 14.75
CA LEU A 47 -1.67 -1.65 14.91
C LEU A 47 -2.46 -0.71 15.83
N ILE A 48 -3.78 -0.67 15.67
CA ILE A 48 -4.68 0.10 16.55
C ILE A 48 -4.57 -0.41 17.99
N LYS A 49 -4.62 -1.73 18.19
CA LYS A 49 -4.48 -2.35 19.53
C LYS A 49 -3.12 -2.04 20.16
N ALA A 50 -2.06 -2.05 19.38
CA ALA A 50 -0.70 -1.77 19.83
C ALA A 50 -0.43 -0.26 20.02
N LYS A 51 -1.40 0.62 19.72
CA LYS A 51 -1.23 2.08 19.71
C LYS A 51 -0.02 2.52 18.89
N THR A 52 0.31 1.76 17.85
CA THR A 52 1.47 2.07 17.00
C THR A 52 1.18 3.36 16.23
N PRO A 53 2.04 4.38 16.32
CA PRO A 53 1.86 5.58 15.53
C PRO A 53 1.90 5.24 14.04
N VAL A 54 0.96 5.78 13.26
CA VAL A 54 0.93 5.69 11.78
C VAL A 54 2.05 6.54 11.15
N ALA A 55 2.84 7.23 11.97
CA ALA A 55 3.99 8.00 11.52
C ALA A 55 5.06 7.05 10.96
N VAL A 56 5.24 7.11 9.64
CA VAL A 56 6.42 6.54 9.00
C VAL A 56 7.61 7.37 9.46
N ASP A 57 8.54 6.75 10.17
CA ASP A 57 9.78 7.40 10.59
C ASP A 57 10.71 7.50 9.38
N PHE A 58 10.82 8.71 8.82
CA PHE A 58 11.71 9.01 7.70
C PHE A 58 13.14 9.34 8.15
N SER A 59 13.44 9.32 9.45
CA SER A 59 14.76 9.71 9.97
C SER A 59 15.89 8.85 9.39
N ASN A 60 15.59 7.62 9.00
CA ASN A 60 16.55 6.69 8.40
C ASN A 60 16.35 6.51 6.88
N MET A 61 15.48 7.30 6.23
CA MET A 61 15.26 7.16 4.80
C MET A 61 16.46 7.75 4.04
N PRO A 62 17.17 6.97 3.21
CA PRO A 62 18.28 7.48 2.44
C PRO A 62 17.76 8.56 1.48
N THR A 63 18.34 9.75 1.58
CA THR A 63 17.99 10.87 0.71
C THR A 63 18.38 10.50 -0.72
N VAL A 64 17.40 10.40 -1.62
CA VAL A 64 17.69 10.30 -3.05
C VAL A 64 18.09 11.70 -3.50
N THR A 65 19.38 12.05 -3.38
CA THR A 65 19.92 13.23 -4.03
C THR A 65 19.82 13.01 -5.53
N ILE A 66 18.96 13.80 -6.18
CA ILE A 66 18.97 13.90 -7.64
C ILE A 66 20.34 14.43 -8.00
N ASN A 67 21.15 13.61 -8.67
CA ASN A 67 22.46 14.03 -9.14
C ASN A 67 22.25 14.98 -10.32
N GLU A 68 22.34 16.29 -10.08
CA GLU A 68 22.14 17.30 -11.13
C GLU A 68 23.19 17.21 -12.25
N ASP A 69 24.36 16.60 -12.01
CA ASP A 69 25.37 16.34 -13.05
C ASP A 69 24.89 15.31 -14.11
N ALA A 70 23.89 14.48 -13.78
CA ALA A 70 23.27 13.56 -14.73
C ALA A 70 22.22 14.24 -15.63
N HIS A 71 21.86 15.50 -15.34
CA HIS A 71 20.82 16.26 -16.04
C HIS A 71 21.34 17.25 -17.07
N GLY A 72 22.65 17.24 -17.37
CA GLY A 72 23.26 17.94 -18.51
C GLY A 72 23.24 19.46 -18.38
N HIS A 73 24.40 20.09 -18.66
CA HIS A 73 24.48 21.54 -18.86
C HIS A 73 23.95 21.95 -20.23
#